data_AF-A0A066U4M9-F1
#
_entry.id   AF-A0A066U4M9-F1
#
_cell.length_a   1.000
_cell.length_b   1.000
_cell.length_c   1.000
_cell.angle_alpha   90.00
_cell.angle_beta   90.00
_cell.angle_gamma   90.00
#
_symmetry.space_group_name_H-M   'P 1'
#
loop_
_entity.id
_entity.type
_entity.pdbx_description
1 polymer ?
#
loop_
_entity_poly.entity_id
_entity_poly.type
_entity_poly.pdbx_seq_one_letter_code
_entity_poly.pdbx_strand_id
1 'polypeptide(L)' 'MATTRAGADLGYGLRPVDEVVAEIVAGLEERRIDINTQLPERRAMQELNARDPLAVDAALAPKLAELRAAVRTHRSI' A
#
# COMPACT_ATOMS: atom_id res chain seq x y z
N MET A 1 -1.21 12.87 0.10
CA MET A 1 0.01 12.62 -0.71
C MET A 1 0.70 13.88 -1.25
N ALA A 2 0.11 15.08 -1.16
CA ALA A 2 0.67 16.29 -1.80
C ALA A 2 2.10 16.70 -1.37
N THR A 3 2.63 16.14 -0.28
CA THR A 3 3.95 16.51 0.29
C THR A 3 4.99 15.38 0.28
N THR A 4 4.65 14.16 -0.18
CA THR A 4 5.60 13.06 -0.35
C THR A 4 5.99 12.93 -1.83
N ARG A 5 7.26 12.57 -2.09
CA ARG A 5 7.75 12.27 -3.44
C ARG A 5 7.83 10.76 -3.73
N ALA A 6 7.40 9.93 -2.78
CA ALA A 6 7.42 8.48 -2.96
C ALA A 6 6.38 8.04 -3.98
N GLY A 7 6.81 7.23 -4.96
CA GLY A 7 5.99 6.69 -6.03
C GLY A 7 5.55 5.24 -5.79
N ALA A 8 4.91 4.65 -6.81
CA ALA A 8 4.34 3.30 -6.74
C ALA A 8 5.41 2.22 -6.49
N ASP A 9 6.62 2.45 -6.98
CA ASP A 9 7.82 1.65 -6.76
C ASP A 9 8.24 1.53 -5.28
N LEU A 10 7.89 2.54 -4.48
CA LEU A 10 8.04 2.59 -3.02
C LEU A 10 6.76 2.23 -2.28
N GLY A 11 5.75 1.72 -2.99
CA GLY A 11 4.45 1.34 -2.44
C GLY A 11 3.55 2.54 -2.17
N TYR A 12 3.74 3.68 -2.82
CA TYR A 12 2.89 4.86 -2.70
C TYR A 12 2.10 5.08 -3.99
N GLY A 13 0.78 5.11 -3.91
CA GLY A 13 -0.04 5.31 -5.10
C GLY A 13 -1.47 5.65 -4.74
N LEU A 14 -2.13 6.29 -5.70
CA LEU A 14 -3.56 6.52 -5.67
C LEU A 14 -4.25 5.49 -6.55
N ARG A 15 -5.49 5.17 -6.19
CA ARG A 15 -6.37 4.34 -7.00
C ARG A 15 -7.52 5.18 -7.54
N PRO A 16 -8.05 4.84 -8.74
CA PRO A 16 -9.30 5.41 -9.21
C PRO A 16 -10.41 5.19 -8.18
N VAL A 17 -11.20 6.23 -7.91
CA VAL A 17 -12.23 6.19 -6.86
C VAL A 17 -13.34 5.22 -7.24
N ASP A 18 -13.71 5.17 -8.52
CA ASP A 18 -14.69 4.24 -9.07
C ASP A 18 -14.29 2.78 -8.87
N GLU A 19 -13.03 2.42 -9.11
CA GLU A 19 -12.53 1.07 -8.82
C GLU A 19 -12.60 0.72 -7.34
N VAL A 20 -12.21 1.66 -6.47
CA VAL A 20 -12.27 1.47 -5.01
C VAL A 20 -13.71 1.29 -4.55
N VAL A 21 -14.63 2.10 -5.06
CA VAL A 21 -16.06 2.01 -4.74
C VAL A 21 -16.64 0.68 -5.22
N ALA A 22 -16.30 0.23 -6.43
CA ALA A 22 -16.74 -1.05 -6.95
C ALA A 22 -16.29 -2.23 -6.07
N GLU A 23 -15.03 -2.24 -5.61
CA GLU A 23 -14.52 -3.26 -4.68
C GLU A 23 -15.26 -3.26 -3.34
N ILE A 24 -15.61 -2.07 -2.83
CA ILE A 24 -16.37 -1.94 -1.58
C ILE A 24 -17.77 -2.52 -1.76
N VAL A 25 -18.49 -2.11 -2.80
CA VAL A 25 -19.86 -2.57 -3.04
C VAL A 25 -19.88 -4.08 -3.22
N ALA A 26 -18.99 -4.65 -4.03
CA ALA A 26 -18.89 -6.10 -4.20
C ALA A 26 -18.60 -6.84 -2.88
N GLY A 27 -17.66 -6.32 -2.07
CA GLY A 27 -17.35 -6.92 -0.76
C GLY A 27 -18.53 -6.89 0.22
N LEU A 28 -19.33 -5.82 0.19
CA LEU A 28 -20.54 -5.68 1.01
C LEU A 28 -21.64 -6.65 0.56
N GLU A 29 -21.85 -6.80 -0.75
CA GLU A 29 -22.82 -7.75 -1.32
C GLU A 29 -22.49 -9.19 -0.93
N GLU A 30 -21.19 -9.53 -0.92
CA GLU A 30 -20.68 -10.83 -0.49
C GLU A 30 -20.61 -10.99 1.05
N ARG A 31 -20.94 -9.96 1.82
CA ARG A 31 -20.86 -9.92 3.29
C ARG A 31 -19.46 -10.25 3.83
N ARG A 32 -18.41 -9.78 3.15
CA ARG A 32 -17.03 -9.93 3.63
C ARG A 32 -16.83 -9.15 4.92
N ILE A 33 -16.11 -9.75 5.87
CA ILE A 33 -15.77 -9.13 7.16
C ILE A 33 -14.75 -8.01 6.96
N ASP A 34 -13.75 -8.24 6.12
CA ASP A 34 -12.71 -7.27 5.78
C ASP A 34 -12.72 -6.97 4.28
N ILE A 35 -12.78 -5.69 3.94
CA ILE A 35 -12.65 -5.17 2.58
C ILE A 35 -11.38 -4.32 2.52
N ASN A 36 -10.30 -4.92 2.06
CA ASN A 36 -9.03 -4.24 1.92
C ASN A 36 -8.93 -3.61 0.53
N THR A 37 -9.07 -2.28 0.43
CA THR A 37 -8.99 -1.53 -0.82
C THR A 37 -7.62 -0.91 -1.09
N GLN A 38 -6.60 -1.29 -0.31
CA GLN A 38 -5.22 -0.88 -0.58
C GLN A 38 -4.79 -1.28 -1.99
N LEU A 39 -3.71 -0.65 -2.47
CA LEU A 39 -3.06 -1.03 -3.72
C LEU A 39 -2.78 -2.55 -3.73
N PRO A 40 -2.96 -3.24 -4.87
CA PRO A 40 -2.68 -4.67 -4.98
C PRO A 40 -1.29 -5.05 -4.46
N GLU A 41 -0.28 -4.24 -4.73
CA GLU A 41 1.10 -4.44 -4.27
C GLU A 41 1.21 -4.36 -2.74
N ARG A 42 0.44 -3.48 -2.10
CA ARG A 42 0.38 -3.39 -0.63
C ARG A 42 -0.35 -4.58 -0.02
N ARG A 43 -1.42 -5.06 -0.65
CA ARG A 43 -2.13 -6.28 -0.20
C ARG A 43 -1.20 -7.49 -0.27
N ALA A 44 -0.49 -7.65 -1.39
CA ALA A 44 0.51 -8.71 -1.55
C ALA A 44 1.63 -8.63 -0.49
N MET A 45 2.09 -7.42 -0.14
CA MET A 45 3.08 -7.24 0.92
C MET A 45 2.52 -7.55 2.32
N GLN A 46 1.26 -7.23 2.60
CA GLN A 46 0.60 -7.58 3.87
C GLN A 46 0.42 -9.10 3.99
N GLU A 47 -0.01 -9.77 2.92
CA GLU A 47 -0.10 -11.22 2.85
C GLU A 47 1.26 -11.89 2.98
N LEU A 48 2.32 -11.31 2.41
CA LEU A 48 3.69 -11.76 2.61
C LEU A 48 4.09 -11.59 4.08
N ASN A 49 3.86 -10.42 4.67
CA ASN A 49 4.19 -10.15 6.07
C ASN A 49 3.51 -11.14 7.03
N ALA A 50 2.26 -11.51 6.76
CA ALA A 50 1.53 -12.48 7.58
C ALA A 50 2.14 -13.89 7.53
N ARG A 51 2.79 -14.25 6.42
CA ARG A 51 3.34 -15.60 6.18
C ARG A 51 4.85 -15.70 6.44
N ASP A 52 5.58 -14.66 6.08
CA ASP A 52 7.05 -14.55 6.16
C ASP A 52 7.47 -13.08 6.33
N PRO A 53 7.56 -12.61 7.60
CA PRO A 53 8.02 -11.25 7.89
C PRO A 53 9.45 -10.97 7.42
N LEU A 54 10.34 -11.96 7.40
CA LEU A 54 11.73 -11.76 6.99
C LEU A 54 11.86 -11.55 5.48
N ALA A 55 10.98 -12.15 4.68
CA ALA A 55 10.90 -11.87 3.26
C ALA A 55 10.47 -10.41 2.98
N VAL A 56 9.65 -9.82 3.84
CA VAL A 56 9.31 -8.38 3.75
C VAL A 56 10.54 -7.53 4.02
N ASP A 57 11.30 -7.84 5.06
CA ASP A 57 12.54 -7.13 5.37
C ASP A 57 13.53 -7.20 4.20
N ALA A 58 13.72 -8.40 3.62
CA ALA A 58 14.58 -8.59 2.46
C ALA A 58 14.10 -7.79 1.23
N ALA A 59 12.78 -7.68 1.01
CA ALA A 59 12.21 -6.93 -0.10
C ALA A 59 12.32 -5.40 0.10
N LEU A 60 12.22 -4.92 1.35
CA LEU A 60 12.24 -3.48 1.66
C LEU A 60 13.64 -2.93 1.89
N ALA A 61 14.57 -3.71 2.45
CA ALA A 61 15.91 -3.25 2.83
C ALA A 61 16.64 -2.49 1.70
N PRO A 62 16.64 -2.94 0.43
CA PRO A 62 17.31 -2.23 -0.66
C PRO A 62 16.70 -0.85 -0.95
N LYS A 63 15.43 -0.64 -0.62
CA LYS A 63 14.66 0.59 -0.94
C LYS A 63 14.64 1.62 0.19
N LEU A 64 15.17 1.28 1.37
CA LEU A 64 15.03 2.12 2.57
C LEU A 64 15.66 3.51 2.43
N ALA A 65 16.84 3.60 1.81
CA ALA A 65 17.52 4.88 1.62
C ALA A 65 16.72 5.82 0.71
N GLU A 66 16.20 5.27 -0.39
CA GLU A 66 15.36 6.00 -1.34
C GLU A 66 14.03 6.41 -0.70
N LEU A 67 13.37 5.49 -0.01
CA LEU A 67 12.14 5.76 0.72
C LEU A 67 12.34 6.91 1.71
N ARG A 68 13.41 6.86 2.52
CA ARG A 68 13.74 7.92 3.47
C ARG A 68 13.93 9.27 2.78
N ALA A 69 14.62 9.32 1.65
CA ALA A 69 14.82 10.54 0.89
C ALA A 69 13.49 11.09 0.32
N ALA A 70 12.63 10.20 -0.21
CA ALA A 70 11.36 10.54 -0.84
C ALA A 70 10.32 11.07 0.15
N VAL A 71 10.33 10.61 1.40
CA VAL A 71 9.39 11.03 2.44
C VAL A 71 9.93 12.08 3.40
N ARG A 72 11.20 12.49 3.30
CA ARG A 72 11.87 13.36 4.29
C ARG A 72 11.16 14.70 4.55
N THR A 73 10.47 15.23 3.54
CA THR A 73 9.72 16.50 3.61
C THR A 73 8.21 16.29 3.76
N HIS A 74 7.76 15.04 3.82
CA HIS A 74 6.36 14.72 4.00
C HIS A 74 5.92 15.22 5.38
N ARG A 75 4.90 16.07 5.38
CA ARG A 75 4.16 16.42 6.58
C ARG A 75 2.80 15.75 6.47
N SER A 76 2.53 14.79 7.36
CA SER A 76 1.16 14.37 7.62
C SER A 76 0.50 15.58 8.29
N ILE A 77 -0.53 16.12 7.64
CA ILE A 77 -1.37 17.17 8.20
C ILE A 77 -2.24 16.53 9.29
#